data_AF-A0A524FF00-F1
#
_entry.id   AF-A0A524FF00-F1
#
_cell.length_a   1.000
_cell.length_b   1.000
_cell.length_c   1.000
_cell.angle_alpha   90.00
_cell.angle_beta   90.00
_cell.angle_gamma   90.00
#
_symmetry.space_group_name_H-M   'P 1'
#
loop_
_entity.id
_entity.type
_entity.pdbx_description
1 polymer ?
#
loop_
_entity_poly.entity_id
_entity_poly.type
_entity_poly.pdbx_seq_one_letter_code
_entity_poly.pdbx_strand_id
1 'polypeptide(L)' 'MEDFIRCLNCGKNLGDKEKQQSNYCAECILDLRFQLNGLDRVELDKNLQKILDFFVSDVSA' A
#
# COMPACT_ATOMS: atom_id res chain seq x y z
N MET A 1 20.86 -21.36 -2.90
CA MET A 1 19.75 -20.81 -3.69
C MET A 1 18.67 -20.53 -2.67
N GLU A 2 18.35 -19.27 -2.39
CA GLU A 2 17.29 -18.97 -1.41
C GLU A 2 15.95 -19.36 -2.03
N ASP A 3 15.28 -20.34 -1.43
CA ASP A 3 13.94 -20.74 -1.85
C ASP A 3 12.94 -19.66 -1.44
N PHE A 4 12.66 -18.75 -2.36
CA PHE A 4 11.62 -17.74 -2.19
C PHE A 4 10.26 -18.43 -2.20
N ILE A 5 9.64 -18.57 -1.03
CA ILE A 5 8.25 -19.01 -0.93
C ILE A 5 7.35 -17.90 -1.48
N ARG A 6 6.47 -18.25 -2.41
CA ARG A 6 5.54 -17.33 -3.06
C ARG A 6 4.14 -17.45 -2.47
N CYS A 7 3.43 -16.34 -2.41
CA CYS A 7 2.01 -16.30 -2.10
C CYS A 7 1.24 -17.13 -3.11
N LEU A 8 0.44 -18.09 -2.64
CA LEU A 8 -0.36 -18.97 -3.51
C LEU A 8 -1.51 -18.25 -4.23
N ASN A 9 -1.87 -17.03 -3.81
CA ASN A 9 -2.93 -16.25 -4.42
C ASN A 9 -2.42 -15.23 -5.46
N CYS A 10 -1.45 -14.40 -5.10
CA CYS A 10 -0.97 -13.31 -5.97
C CYS A 10 0.44 -13.52 -6.56
N GLY A 11 1.15 -14.58 -6.16
CA GLY A 11 2.48 -14.90 -6.66
C GLY A 11 3.62 -14.01 -6.15
N LYS A 12 3.34 -13.01 -5.30
CA LYS A 12 4.37 -12.19 -4.63
C LYS A 12 5.25 -13.03 -3.71
N ASN A 13 6.52 -12.66 -3.55
CA ASN A 13 7.41 -13.31 -2.58
C ASN A 13 6.95 -13.00 -1.16
N LEU A 14 6.87 -14.03 -0.31
CA LEU A 14 6.53 -13.89 1.10
C LEU A 14 7.75 -13.42 1.90
N GLY A 15 7.52 -12.49 2.83
CA GLY A 15 8.51 -12.11 3.83
C GLY A 15 8.68 -13.21 4.90
N ASP A 16 9.78 -13.18 5.65
CA ASP A 16 10.13 -14.28 6.57
C ASP A 16 9.07 -14.56 7.65
N LYS A 17 8.33 -13.51 8.07
CA LYS A 17 7.22 -13.65 9.02
C LYS A 17 6.02 -14.39 8.42
N GLU A 18 5.75 -14.16 7.13
CA GLU A 18 4.64 -14.78 6.42
C GLU A 18 4.96 -16.26 6.16
N LYS A 19 6.20 -16.58 5.76
CA LYS A 19 6.69 -17.96 5.52
C LYS A 19 6.45 -18.92 6.69
N GLN A 20 6.47 -18.43 7.93
CA GLN A 20 6.31 -19.27 9.12
C GLN A 20 4.85 -19.54 9.50
N GLN A 21 3.89 -18.72 9.03
CA GLN A 21 2.52 -18.76 9.52
C GLN A 21 1.47 -18.98 8.41
N SER A 22 1.79 -18.67 7.16
CA SER A 22 0.84 -18.76 6.05
C SER A 22 1.52 -18.90 4.69
N ASN A 23 0.87 -19.58 3.75
CA ASN A 23 1.27 -19.61 2.35
C ASN A 23 0.71 -18.41 1.53
N TYR A 24 0.14 -17.42 2.21
CA TYR A 24 -0.48 -16.24 1.63
C TYR A 24 0.15 -14.97 2.21
N CYS A 25 0.29 -13.93 1.40
CA CYS A 25 0.74 -12.63 1.89
C CYS A 25 -0.38 -11.93 2.66
N ALA A 26 0.00 -11.00 3.55
CA ALA A 26 -0.94 -10.24 4.36
C ALA A 26 -2.02 -9.54 3.54
N GLU A 27 -1.65 -8.96 2.38
CA GLU A 27 -2.60 -8.32 1.46
C GLU A 27 -3.71 -9.26 0.99
N CYS A 28 -3.36 -10.52 0.66
CA CYS A 28 -4.32 -11.54 0.22
C CYS A 28 -5.16 -12.08 1.37
N ILE A 29 -4.59 -12.26 2.56
CA ILE A 29 -5.32 -12.72 3.74
C ILE A 29 -6.35 -11.69 4.18
N LEU A 30 -5.96 -10.42 4.15
CA LEU A 30 -6.80 -9.31 4.59
C LEU A 30 -7.82 -8.86 3.52
N ASP A 31 -7.84 -9.53 2.35
CA ASP A 31 -8.62 -9.14 1.16
C ASP A 31 -8.56 -7.62 0.91
N LEU A 32 -7.36 -7.04 1.08
CA LEU A 32 -7.11 -5.61 0.87
C LEU A 32 -7.16 -5.32 -0.63
N ARG A 33 -8.36 -5.32 -1.19
CA ARG A 33 -8.63 -4.84 -2.54
C ARG A 33 -8.62 -3.33 -2.49
N PHE A 34 -7.44 -2.74 -2.57
CA PHE A 34 -7.29 -1.32 -2.88
C PHE A 34 -7.81 -1.08 -4.31
N GLN A 35 -9.13 -0.98 -4.46
CA GLN A 35 -9.76 -0.63 -5.72
C GLN A 35 -9.47 0.84 -5.99
N LEU A 36 -8.39 1.10 -6.74
CA LEU A 36 -8.04 2.44 -7.22
C LEU A 36 -9.17 3.05 -8.07
N ASN A 37 -10.09 2.22 -8.58
CA ASN A 37 -11.25 2.62 -9.37
C ASN A 37 -12.29 3.39 -8.54
N GLY A 38 -12.29 3.24 -7.21
CA GLY A 38 -13.14 4.00 -6.29
C GLY A 38 -12.41 5.18 -5.62
N LEU A 39 -11.15 5.40 -5.98
CA LEU A 39 -10.36 6.51 -5.45
C LEU A 39 -10.76 7.79 -6.19
N ASP A 40 -11.46 8.69 -5.51
CA ASP A 40 -11.70 10.04 -6.03
C ASP A 40 -10.37 10.80 -6.05
N ARG A 41 -9.67 10.69 -7.18
CA ARG A 41 -8.40 11.38 -7.42
C ARG A 41 -8.53 12.89 -7.28
N VAL A 42 -9.70 13.46 -7.60
CA VAL A 42 -9.92 14.91 -7.50
C VAL A 42 -9.94 15.32 -6.03
N GLU A 43 -10.59 14.54 -5.17
CA GLU A 43 -10.59 14.79 -3.72
C GLU A 43 -9.20 14.58 -3.11
N LEU A 44 -8.51 13.51 -3.52
CA LEU A 44 -7.15 13.22 -3.05
C LEU A 44 -6.17 14.34 -3.42
N ASP A 45 -6.15 14.76 -4.69
CA ASP A 45 -5.25 15.79 -5.19
C ASP A 45 -5.55 17.15 -4.52
N LYS A 46 -6.83 17.48 -4.27
CA LYS A 46 -7.22 18.68 -3.50
C LYS A 46 -6.67 18.65 -2.08
N ASN A 47 -6.75 17.50 -1.41
CA ASN A 47 -6.26 17.38 -0.03
C ASN A 47 -4.73 17.42 0.04
N LEU A 48 -4.06 16.81 -0.94
CA LEU A 48 -2.60 16.92 -1.09
C LEU A 48 -2.18 18.38 -1.32
N GLN A 49 -2.88 19.11 -2.18
CA GLN A 49 -2.57 20.52 -2.43
C GLN A 49 -2.70 21.37 -1.17
N LYS A 50 -3.76 21.19 -0.37
CA LYS A 50 -3.92 21.91 0.92
C LYS A 50 -2.75 21.69 1.88
N ILE A 51 -2.21 20.47 1.93
CA ILE A 51 -1.06 20.15 2.77
C ILE A 51 0.18 20.87 2.26
N LEU A 52 0.42 20.87 0.95
CA LEU A 52 1.54 21.59 0.35
C LEU A 52 1.42 23.11 0.57
N ASP A 53 0.21 23.67 0.43
CA ASP A 53 -0.06 25.08 0.66
C ASP A 53 0.18 25.48 2.12
N PHE A 54 -0.14 24.61 3.09
CA PHE A 54 0.19 24.81 4.50
C PHE A 54 1.70 24.93 4.71
N PHE A 55 2.50 24.03 4.13
CA PHE A 55 3.96 24.11 4.24
C PHE A 55 4.55 25.33 3.55
N VAL A 56 4.01 25.73 2.40
CA VAL A 56 4.43 26.97 1.73
C VAL A 56 4.11 28.19 2.60
N SER A 57 2.91 28.24 3.19
CA SER A 57 2.50 29.31 4.09
C SER A 57 3.37 29.39 5.34
N ASP A 58 3.77 28.25 5.91
CA ASP A 58 4.58 28.19 7.14
C ASP A 58 6.04 28.60 6.88
N VAL A 59 6.59 28.24 5.71
CA VAL A 59 7.95 28.64 5.29
C VAL A 59 8.02 30.11 4.84
N SER A 60 6.90 30.68 4.41
CA SER A 60 6.82 32.08 3.93
C SER A 60 6.36 33.08 5.00
N ALA A 61 6.14 32.63 6.25
CA ALA A 61 5.66 33.42 7.38
C ALA A 61 6.79 34.14 8.15
#